data_AF-A0A545UJ94-F1
#
_entry.id   AF-A0A545UJ94-F1
#
_cell.length_a   1.000
_cell.length_b   1.000
_cell.length_c   1.000
_cell.angle_alpha   90.00
_cell.angle_beta   90.00
_cell.angle_gamma   90.00
#
_symmetry.space_group_name_H-M   'P 1'
#
loop_
_entity.id
_entity.type
_entity.pdbx_description
1 polymer ?
#
loop_
_entity_poly.entity_id
_entity_poly.type
_entity_poly.pdbx_seq_one_letter_code
_entity_poly.pdbx_strand_id
1 'polypeptide(L)'
;MKKNQFKIAVIIFLFGFAFFWMLPHEEQAVQKSDLLPLSKSNSNSNFNSKPELDSTPSSNSRQSENDVTAANRAAKQAKISRLVSECFTKMQDETIPDDLKKFEEEGYLESSFQNTNNLSSQLAYALISKNKNEQNGKPPKDQVSLLSELVHKYPDNQLVHYFLVSKCSEAKYPDSCDENIVLQATANDPNNGALWFQVAVLEAGENNITGVIKALEQVVAAPNYNGYWADSIEVFDHALESSGVRHETYRMMAAIGFSAALALGPVQDLFKFCREQSVARADIAQLCLDAGATLSTRARSAVTQSIGYGLQKTVYKALGDVENETLMTKLSRENMQAIESVTEASNLMMFGIDLQKYWFKQLKLFGEVEASIRLQEEVLRLSNDPDYSPCQT
;
A
#
# COMPACT_ATOMS: atom_id res chain seq x y z
N MET A 1 33.77 -12.47 13.08
CA MET A 1 32.51 -13.19 12.79
C MET A 1 31.23 -12.46 13.19
N LYS A 2 31.19 -11.56 14.20
CA LYS A 2 29.96 -10.85 14.62
C LYS A 2 29.45 -9.72 13.69
N LYS A 3 30.17 -9.38 12.61
CA LYS A 3 29.85 -8.22 11.74
C LYS A 3 28.91 -8.53 10.56
N ASN A 4 28.72 -9.80 10.19
CA ASN A 4 27.84 -10.19 9.07
C ASN A 4 26.41 -10.54 9.53
N GLN A 5 26.24 -11.11 10.73
CA GLN A 5 24.92 -11.37 11.34
C GLN A 5 24.10 -10.06 11.51
N PHE A 6 24.77 -8.95 11.81
CA PHE A 6 24.14 -7.63 11.92
C PHE A 6 23.64 -7.09 10.57
N LYS A 7 24.21 -7.53 9.43
CA LYS A 7 23.79 -7.03 8.11
C LYS A 7 22.49 -7.65 7.62
N ILE A 8 22.18 -8.88 7.99
CA ILE A 8 20.94 -9.55 7.54
C ILE A 8 19.73 -9.09 8.35
N ALA A 9 19.90 -8.93 9.67
CA ALA A 9 18.91 -8.24 10.50
C ALA A 9 18.67 -6.83 9.97
N VAL A 10 19.73 -6.11 9.54
CA VAL A 10 19.64 -4.77 8.95
C VAL A 10 19.06 -4.79 7.54
N ILE A 11 19.24 -5.79 6.69
CA ILE A 11 18.59 -5.83 5.36
C ILE A 11 17.09 -6.10 5.52
N ILE A 12 16.70 -7.05 6.38
CA ILE A 12 15.30 -7.33 6.71
C ILE A 12 14.66 -6.14 7.47
N PHE A 13 15.38 -5.48 8.39
CA PHE A 13 14.92 -4.26 9.06
C PHE A 13 14.90 -3.04 8.14
N LEU A 14 15.86 -2.86 7.23
CA LEU A 14 15.94 -1.68 6.36
C LEU A 14 14.84 -1.70 5.29
N PHE A 15 14.38 -2.87 4.84
CA PHE A 15 13.18 -2.93 3.99
C PHE A 15 11.91 -2.56 4.77
N GLY A 16 11.84 -2.86 6.07
CA GLY A 16 10.76 -2.37 6.96
C GLY A 16 10.88 -0.88 7.33
N PHE A 17 12.10 -0.36 7.51
CA PHE A 17 12.37 1.03 7.94
C PHE A 17 12.45 2.03 6.78
N ALA A 18 12.78 1.61 5.55
CA ALA A 18 12.80 2.52 4.39
C ALA A 18 11.40 3.04 4.05
N PHE A 19 10.36 2.23 4.31
CA PHE A 19 8.96 2.65 4.22
C PHE A 19 8.62 3.79 5.20
N PHE A 20 9.31 3.82 6.35
CA PHE A 20 9.11 4.80 7.42
C PHE A 20 9.71 6.19 7.12
N TRP A 21 10.72 6.28 6.23
CA TRP A 21 11.40 7.54 5.89
C TRP A 21 10.95 8.20 4.57
N MET A 22 10.13 7.53 3.76
CA MET A 22 9.63 8.07 2.49
C MET A 22 8.31 8.87 2.61
N LEU A 23 7.71 8.96 3.80
CA LEU A 23 6.61 9.88 4.01
C LEU A 23 7.15 11.33 4.07
N PRO A 24 6.65 12.26 3.23
CA PRO A 24 7.11 13.64 3.27
C PRO A 24 6.78 14.26 4.62
N HIS A 25 7.80 14.68 5.37
CA HIS A 25 7.64 15.59 6.49
C HIS A 25 7.17 16.95 5.92
N GLU A 26 5.86 17.22 5.98
CA GLU A 26 5.31 18.53 5.64
C GLU A 26 5.72 19.53 6.74
N GLU A 27 6.74 20.35 6.47
CA GLU A 27 7.08 21.53 7.26
C GLU A 27 5.88 22.49 7.28
N GLN A 28 5.28 22.69 8.45
CA GLN A 28 4.24 23.68 8.64
C GLN A 28 4.84 25.10 8.60
N ALA A 29 4.94 25.68 7.41
CA ALA A 29 5.02 27.12 7.25
C ALA A 29 3.60 27.69 7.08
N VAL A 30 2.94 28.01 8.20
CA VAL A 30 1.69 28.78 8.19
C VAL A 30 2.03 30.24 7.89
N GLN A 31 1.87 30.65 6.63
CA GLN A 31 1.89 32.05 6.24
C GLN A 31 0.48 32.63 6.45
N LYS A 32 0.34 33.57 7.40
CA LYS A 32 -0.85 34.40 7.55
C LYS A 32 -1.00 35.28 6.31
N SER A 33 -2.10 35.15 5.57
CA SER A 33 -2.57 36.18 4.65
C SER A 33 -4.02 36.56 4.97
N ASP A 34 -4.26 37.86 4.96
CA ASP A 34 -5.51 38.50 5.31
C ASP A 34 -6.61 38.15 4.29
N LEU A 35 -7.71 37.57 4.77
CA LEU A 35 -8.91 37.30 3.98
C LEU A 35 -9.91 38.45 4.08
N LEU A 36 -10.24 39.01 2.92
CA LEU A 36 -11.42 39.84 2.68
C LEU A 36 -12.71 39.00 2.77
N PRO A 37 -13.86 39.57 3.17
CA PRO A 37 -15.08 38.81 3.37
C PRO A 37 -15.81 38.58 2.04
N LEU A 38 -16.10 37.32 1.72
CA LEU A 38 -17.04 36.96 0.66
C LEU A 38 -18.38 36.46 1.24
N SER A 39 -19.41 36.93 0.56
CA SER A 39 -20.84 36.79 0.81
C SER A 39 -21.33 35.34 0.93
N LYS A 40 -22.07 35.04 2.00
CA LYS A 40 -22.77 33.76 2.19
C LYS A 40 -24.06 33.74 1.36
N SER A 41 -24.13 32.81 0.41
CA SER A 41 -25.38 32.39 -0.22
C SER A 41 -25.97 31.22 0.56
N ASN A 42 -27.16 31.43 1.13
CA ASN A 42 -27.96 30.45 1.84
C ASN A 42 -28.45 29.33 0.90
N SER A 43 -28.25 28.07 1.29
CA SER A 43 -29.15 26.99 0.90
C SER A 43 -29.55 26.19 2.14
N ASN A 44 -30.84 26.32 2.49
CA ASN A 44 -31.50 25.55 3.52
C ASN A 44 -31.77 24.13 3.00
N SER A 45 -31.42 23.11 3.78
CA SER A 45 -32.15 21.86 3.75
C SER A 45 -32.47 21.43 5.19
N ASN A 46 -33.77 21.34 5.45
CA ASN A 46 -34.39 20.91 6.68
C ASN A 46 -34.13 19.41 6.90
N PHE A 47 -33.62 19.05 8.07
CA PHE A 47 -33.86 17.72 8.62
C PHE A 47 -34.37 17.87 10.06
N ASN A 48 -35.66 17.56 10.22
CA ASN A 48 -36.41 17.73 11.45
C ASN A 48 -36.83 16.33 11.91
N SER A 49 -36.27 15.85 13.02
CA SER A 49 -36.88 14.77 13.80
C SER A 49 -36.24 14.73 15.19
N LYS A 50 -36.99 15.30 16.15
CA LYS A 50 -36.81 15.16 17.59
C LYS A 50 -37.43 13.82 18.03
N PRO A 51 -36.79 13.09 18.94
CA PRO A 51 -37.47 12.68 20.18
C PRO A 51 -36.55 12.93 21.39
N GLU A 52 -37.00 13.68 22.38
CA GLU A 52 -37.75 13.21 23.55
C GLU A 52 -36.79 12.77 24.67
N LEU A 53 -36.97 13.46 25.80
CA LEU A 53 -36.05 13.64 26.89
C LEU A 53 -36.37 12.58 27.93
N ASP A 54 -35.46 11.65 28.21
CA ASP A 54 -35.59 10.82 29.41
C ASP A 54 -34.24 10.50 30.08
N SER A 55 -34.27 10.69 31.40
CA SER A 55 -33.34 10.30 32.47
C SER A 55 -31.82 10.22 32.21
N THR A 56 -31.10 11.18 32.79
CA THR A 56 -29.64 11.16 33.02
C THR A 56 -29.23 9.98 33.92
N PRO A 57 -28.40 9.03 33.46
CA PRO A 57 -27.74 8.07 34.35
C PRO A 57 -26.52 8.74 35.00
N SER A 58 -26.38 8.52 36.31
CA SER A 58 -25.24 8.93 37.15
C SER A 58 -23.88 8.76 36.44
N SER A 59 -23.12 9.85 36.33
CA SER A 59 -21.85 9.94 35.60
C SER A 59 -20.70 9.14 36.21
N ASN A 60 -20.88 8.52 37.38
CA ASN A 60 -19.81 7.82 38.10
C ASN A 60 -19.64 6.35 37.71
N SER A 61 -20.59 5.71 37.01
CA SER A 61 -20.45 4.30 36.57
C SER A 61 -19.72 4.14 35.24
N ARG A 62 -19.85 5.09 34.30
CA ARG A 62 -19.18 5.04 32.98
C ARG A 62 -17.68 5.27 33.05
N GLN A 63 -17.20 6.02 34.04
CA GLN A 63 -15.77 6.31 34.20
C GLN A 63 -15.01 5.07 34.71
N SER A 64 -15.59 4.34 35.66
CA SER A 64 -15.06 3.07 36.18
C SER A 64 -14.98 1.98 35.11
N GLU A 65 -15.99 1.87 34.24
CA GLU A 65 -16.02 0.86 33.17
C GLU A 65 -14.99 1.15 32.06
N ASN A 66 -14.79 2.43 31.71
CA ASN A 66 -13.76 2.85 30.76
C ASN A 66 -12.33 2.61 31.29
N ASP A 67 -12.08 2.85 32.58
CA ASP A 67 -10.76 2.66 33.19
C ASP A 67 -10.36 1.18 33.30
N VAL A 68 -11.31 0.29 33.63
CA VAL A 68 -11.09 -1.17 33.64
C VAL A 68 -10.79 -1.69 32.22
N THR A 69 -11.44 -1.12 31.21
CA THR A 69 -11.23 -1.51 29.81
C THR A 69 -9.85 -1.06 29.29
N ALA A 70 -9.40 0.14 29.70
CA ALA A 70 -8.09 0.66 29.36
C ALA A 70 -6.95 -0.13 30.03
N ALA A 71 -7.08 -0.45 31.33
CA ALA A 71 -6.10 -1.26 32.05
C ALA A 71 -5.96 -2.67 31.46
N ASN A 72 -7.08 -3.30 31.10
CA ASN A 72 -7.09 -4.60 30.43
C ASN A 72 -6.43 -4.57 29.05
N ARG A 73 -6.62 -3.49 28.27
CA ARG A 73 -5.94 -3.32 26.98
C ARG A 73 -4.44 -3.16 27.16
N ALA A 74 -4.00 -2.36 28.14
CA ALA A 74 -2.58 -2.15 28.44
C ALA A 74 -1.89 -3.44 28.88
N ALA A 75 -2.53 -4.25 29.74
CA ALA A 75 -2.00 -5.54 30.18
C ALA A 75 -1.86 -6.53 29.02
N LYS A 76 -2.87 -6.59 28.13
CA LYS A 76 -2.83 -7.42 26.92
C LYS A 76 -1.68 -7.01 25.98
N GLN A 77 -1.50 -5.70 25.76
CA GLN A 77 -0.42 -5.20 24.93
C GLN A 77 0.94 -5.55 25.51
N ALA A 78 1.15 -5.30 26.81
CA ALA A 78 2.41 -5.62 27.49
C ALA A 78 2.79 -7.11 27.37
N LYS A 79 1.79 -8.01 27.36
CA LYS A 79 1.99 -9.44 27.14
C LYS A 79 2.50 -9.74 25.72
N ILE A 80 1.90 -9.12 24.69
CA ILE A 80 2.37 -9.25 23.30
C ILE A 80 3.80 -8.70 23.18
N SER A 81 4.08 -7.51 23.72
CA SER A 81 5.41 -6.91 23.67
C SER A 81 6.47 -7.82 24.29
N ARG A 82 6.13 -8.52 25.37
CA ARG A 82 7.02 -9.50 25.99
C ARG A 82 7.28 -10.70 25.07
N LEU A 83 6.24 -11.27 24.44
CA LEU A 83 6.41 -12.37 23.48
C LEU A 83 7.30 -11.95 22.30
N VAL A 84 7.09 -10.75 21.77
CA VAL A 84 7.93 -10.18 20.71
C VAL A 84 9.39 -10.10 21.15
N SER A 85 9.65 -9.57 22.35
CA SER A 85 11.02 -9.48 22.90
C SER A 85 11.65 -10.87 23.06
N GLU A 86 10.89 -11.86 23.56
CA GLU A 86 11.36 -13.23 23.70
C GLU A 86 11.75 -13.85 22.36
N CYS A 87 10.94 -13.64 21.31
CA CYS A 87 11.26 -14.12 19.96
C CYS A 87 12.51 -13.45 19.39
N PHE A 88 12.66 -12.12 19.53
CA PHE A 88 13.86 -11.43 19.10
C PHE A 88 15.12 -11.91 19.82
N THR A 89 15.04 -12.19 21.12
CA THR A 89 16.17 -12.74 21.87
C THR A 89 16.57 -14.12 21.35
N LYS A 90 15.61 -15.03 21.11
CA LYS A 90 15.91 -16.36 20.55
C LYS A 90 16.52 -16.28 19.15
N MET A 91 16.00 -15.42 18.29
CA MET A 91 16.51 -15.25 16.93
C MET A 91 17.94 -14.70 16.88
N GLN A 92 18.37 -13.89 17.86
CA GLN A 92 19.77 -13.42 17.92
C GLN A 92 20.78 -14.55 18.15
N ASP A 93 20.34 -15.65 18.74
CA ASP A 93 21.16 -16.83 19.00
C ASP A 93 21.17 -17.82 17.83
N GLU A 94 20.25 -17.66 16.86
CA GLU A 94 20.15 -18.53 15.70
C GLU A 94 21.07 -18.09 14.57
N THR A 95 21.82 -19.05 14.03
CA THR A 95 22.53 -18.85 12.77
C THR A 95 21.53 -18.86 11.63
N ILE A 96 21.50 -17.78 10.86
CA ILE A 96 20.78 -17.69 9.59
C ILE A 96 21.06 -18.94 8.75
N PRO A 97 20.01 -19.66 8.31
CA PRO A 97 20.13 -20.84 7.47
C PRO A 97 21.10 -20.63 6.31
N ASP A 98 21.97 -21.61 6.06
CA ASP A 98 23.00 -21.51 5.01
C ASP A 98 22.40 -21.29 3.62
N ASP A 99 21.18 -21.80 3.38
CA ASP A 99 20.45 -21.57 2.14
C ASP A 99 20.00 -20.12 1.97
N LEU A 100 19.92 -19.33 3.05
CA LEU A 100 19.63 -17.90 2.96
C LEU A 100 20.84 -17.02 2.67
N LYS A 101 22.06 -17.49 3.02
CA LYS A 101 23.30 -16.71 2.84
C LYS A 101 23.59 -16.41 1.37
N LYS A 102 23.22 -17.30 0.45
CA LYS A 102 23.40 -17.09 -1.00
C LYS A 102 22.62 -15.87 -1.53
N PHE A 103 21.56 -15.45 -0.84
CA PHE A 103 20.78 -14.28 -1.23
C PHE A 103 21.39 -12.95 -0.74
N GLU A 104 22.46 -13.01 0.05
CA GLU A 104 23.28 -11.83 0.37
C GLU A 104 24.19 -11.43 -0.80
N GLU A 105 24.42 -12.35 -1.75
CA GLU A 105 25.22 -12.07 -2.93
C GLU A 105 24.49 -11.10 -3.86
N GLU A 106 25.12 -9.95 -4.12
CA GLU A 106 24.54 -8.91 -4.97
C GLU A 106 24.20 -9.47 -6.35
N GLY A 107 22.93 -9.36 -6.75
CA GLY A 107 22.45 -9.81 -8.05
C GLY A 107 22.13 -11.30 -8.15
N TYR A 108 22.29 -12.10 -7.08
CA TYR A 108 21.88 -13.51 -7.07
C TYR A 108 20.38 -13.64 -7.37
N LEU A 109 19.53 -12.89 -6.66
CA LEU A 109 18.07 -12.95 -6.83
C LEU A 109 17.62 -12.53 -8.22
N GLU A 110 18.13 -11.40 -8.71
CA GLU A 110 17.87 -10.93 -10.09
C GLU A 110 18.23 -12.01 -11.11
N SER A 111 19.43 -12.60 -11.00
CA SER A 111 19.90 -13.65 -11.89
C SER A 111 19.07 -14.93 -11.78
N SER A 112 18.65 -15.30 -10.56
CA SER A 112 17.85 -16.49 -10.32
C SER A 112 16.44 -16.36 -10.89
N PHE A 113 15.81 -15.19 -10.71
CA PHE A 113 14.50 -14.89 -11.29
C PHE A 113 14.58 -14.87 -12.82
N GLN A 114 15.61 -14.26 -13.40
CA GLN A 114 15.81 -14.18 -14.85
C GLN A 114 15.95 -15.57 -15.50
N ASN A 115 16.72 -16.48 -14.88
CA ASN A 115 17.04 -17.78 -15.45
C ASN A 115 15.94 -18.85 -15.24
N THR A 116 14.91 -18.53 -14.45
CA THR A 116 13.82 -19.46 -14.15
C THR A 116 12.65 -19.23 -15.11
N ASN A 117 12.31 -20.26 -15.90
CA ASN A 117 11.29 -20.15 -16.94
C ASN A 117 9.86 -20.42 -16.42
N ASN A 118 9.36 -19.57 -15.53
CA ASN A 118 7.95 -19.53 -15.15
C ASN A 118 7.47 -18.07 -15.05
N LEU A 119 6.15 -17.84 -15.10
CA LEU A 119 5.57 -16.49 -15.09
C LEU A 119 5.98 -15.71 -13.84
N SER A 120 5.86 -16.28 -12.65
CA SER A 120 6.16 -15.60 -11.38
C SER A 120 7.61 -15.12 -11.33
N SER A 121 8.58 -15.96 -11.69
CA SER A 121 9.99 -15.59 -11.74
C SER A 121 10.29 -14.53 -12.79
N GLN A 122 9.70 -14.64 -14.00
CA GLN A 122 9.94 -13.65 -15.05
C GLN A 122 9.31 -12.30 -14.72
N LEU A 123 8.11 -12.29 -14.13
CA LEU A 123 7.45 -11.07 -13.67
C LEU A 123 8.19 -10.45 -12.48
N ALA A 124 8.58 -11.24 -11.48
CA ALA A 124 9.39 -10.77 -10.36
C ALA A 124 10.69 -10.14 -10.85
N TYR A 125 11.38 -10.76 -11.81
CA TYR A 125 12.56 -10.19 -12.45
C TYR A 125 12.25 -8.84 -13.10
N ALA A 126 11.21 -8.75 -13.94
CA ALA A 126 10.85 -7.51 -14.61
C ALA A 126 10.52 -6.36 -13.64
N LEU A 127 9.94 -6.67 -12.47
CA LEU A 127 9.57 -5.67 -11.46
C LEU A 127 10.75 -5.14 -10.64
N ILE A 128 11.80 -5.95 -10.43
CA ILE A 128 12.94 -5.57 -9.59
C ILE A 128 14.23 -5.30 -10.38
N SER A 129 14.25 -5.65 -11.67
CA SER A 129 15.46 -5.52 -12.49
C SER A 129 15.90 -4.07 -12.51
N LYS A 130 17.10 -3.81 -11.99
CA LYS A 130 17.74 -2.51 -12.13
C LYS A 130 18.19 -2.37 -13.59
N ASN A 131 18.00 -1.18 -14.16
CA ASN A 131 18.64 -0.79 -15.42
C ASN A 131 20.17 -0.79 -15.22
N LYS A 132 20.79 -1.98 -15.28
CA LYS A 132 22.23 -2.14 -15.22
C LYS A 132 22.78 -1.93 -16.61
N ASN A 133 23.69 -0.97 -16.75
CA ASN A 133 24.44 -0.71 -17.98
C ASN A 133 24.89 -2.03 -18.64
N GLU A 134 24.82 -2.07 -19.97
CA GLU A 134 25.17 -3.17 -20.87
C GLU A 134 26.07 -4.24 -20.24
N GLN A 135 25.51 -5.42 -19.96
CA GLN A 135 26.31 -6.62 -19.81
C GLN A 135 26.23 -7.43 -21.11
N ASN A 136 27.38 -7.77 -21.68
CA ASN A 136 27.53 -8.68 -22.82
C ASN A 136 27.02 -8.17 -24.18
N GLY A 137 27.19 -6.88 -24.48
CA GLY A 137 26.94 -6.32 -25.83
C GLY A 137 25.47 -6.34 -26.26
N LYS A 138 24.55 -6.52 -25.32
CA LYS A 138 23.11 -6.29 -25.52
C LYS A 138 22.73 -5.00 -24.77
N PRO A 139 21.94 -4.11 -25.38
CA PRO A 139 21.44 -2.93 -24.68
C PRO A 139 20.66 -3.36 -23.43
N PRO A 140 20.78 -2.63 -22.31
CA PRO A 140 19.96 -2.90 -21.13
C PRO A 140 18.49 -2.86 -21.53
N LYS A 141 17.75 -3.93 -21.22
CA LYS A 141 16.29 -3.91 -21.31
C LYS A 141 15.77 -3.20 -20.07
N ASP A 142 15.05 -2.11 -20.26
CA ASP A 142 14.32 -1.48 -19.19
C ASP A 142 13.14 -2.35 -18.73
N GLN A 143 12.58 -2.00 -17.56
CA GLN A 143 11.46 -2.75 -16.98
C GLN A 143 10.23 -2.77 -17.90
N VAL A 144 9.98 -1.68 -18.63
CA VAL A 144 8.89 -1.58 -19.61
C VAL A 144 9.07 -2.63 -20.71
N SER A 145 10.27 -2.76 -21.27
CA SER A 145 10.60 -3.75 -22.30
C SER A 145 10.41 -5.18 -21.81
N LEU A 146 10.84 -5.47 -20.57
CA LEU A 146 10.66 -6.80 -19.96
C LEU A 146 9.18 -7.13 -19.74
N LEU A 147 8.40 -6.16 -19.25
CA LEU A 147 6.95 -6.31 -19.06
C LEU A 147 6.21 -6.44 -20.40
N SER A 148 6.61 -5.67 -21.42
CA SER A 148 6.08 -5.79 -22.77
C SER A 148 6.31 -7.19 -23.35
N GLU A 149 7.50 -7.78 -23.19
CA GLU A 149 7.75 -9.17 -23.61
C GLU A 149 6.84 -10.17 -22.88
N LEU A 150 6.55 -9.92 -21.61
CA LEU A 150 5.61 -10.75 -20.84
C LEU A 150 4.17 -10.60 -21.32
N VAL A 151 3.72 -9.39 -21.69
CA VAL A 151 2.40 -9.19 -22.30
C VAL A 151 2.28 -10.00 -23.59
N HIS A 152 3.30 -9.99 -24.44
CA HIS A 152 3.28 -10.80 -25.68
C HIS A 152 3.21 -12.30 -25.40
N LYS A 153 3.88 -12.78 -24.34
CA LYS A 153 3.90 -14.19 -23.95
C LYS A 153 2.62 -14.62 -23.22
N TYR A 154 2.00 -13.71 -22.47
CA TYR A 154 0.83 -13.96 -21.62
C TYR A 154 -0.24 -12.86 -21.87
N PRO A 155 -0.83 -12.80 -23.08
CA PRO A 155 -1.68 -11.67 -23.50
C PRO A 155 -2.93 -11.50 -22.64
N ASP A 156 -3.45 -12.57 -22.04
CA ASP A 156 -4.65 -12.55 -21.21
C ASP A 156 -4.35 -12.32 -19.71
N ASN A 157 -3.08 -12.11 -19.33
CA ASN A 157 -2.71 -11.95 -17.92
C ASN A 157 -2.86 -10.50 -17.45
N GLN A 158 -3.98 -10.22 -16.76
CA GLN A 158 -4.29 -8.88 -16.24
C GLN A 158 -3.20 -8.29 -15.34
N LEU A 159 -2.53 -9.12 -14.53
CA LEU A 159 -1.48 -8.67 -13.61
C LEU A 159 -0.28 -8.09 -14.35
N VAL A 160 0.16 -8.77 -15.42
CA VAL A 160 1.28 -8.30 -16.25
C VAL A 160 0.92 -6.98 -16.94
N HIS A 161 -0.30 -6.89 -17.49
CA HIS A 161 -0.81 -5.65 -18.09
C HIS A 161 -0.87 -4.49 -17.10
N TYR A 162 -1.39 -4.74 -15.90
CA TYR A 162 -1.45 -3.75 -14.83
C TYR A 162 -0.06 -3.20 -14.49
N PHE A 163 0.93 -4.08 -14.29
CA PHE A 163 2.28 -3.64 -13.99
C PHE A 163 2.97 -2.94 -15.16
N LEU A 164 2.69 -3.32 -16.41
CA LEU A 164 3.19 -2.59 -17.58
C LEU A 164 2.68 -1.15 -17.59
N VAL A 165 1.37 -0.94 -17.41
CA VAL A 165 0.79 0.41 -17.33
C VAL A 165 1.32 1.18 -16.12
N SER A 166 1.44 0.54 -14.96
CA SER A 166 2.03 1.15 -13.77
C SER A 166 3.48 1.59 -13.99
N LYS A 167 4.29 0.82 -14.74
CA LYS A 167 5.65 1.24 -15.10
C LYS A 167 5.68 2.33 -16.16
N CYS A 168 4.72 2.35 -17.06
CA CYS A 168 4.55 3.47 -17.97
C CYS A 168 4.15 4.77 -17.25
N SER A 169 3.36 4.71 -16.18
CA SER A 169 3.02 5.92 -15.40
C SER A 169 4.22 6.48 -14.62
N GLU A 170 5.21 5.65 -14.27
CA GLU A 170 6.46 6.06 -13.63
C GLU A 170 7.46 6.77 -14.56
N ALA A 171 7.20 6.73 -15.86
CA ALA A 171 8.25 6.71 -16.85
C ALA A 171 8.42 8.03 -17.60
N LYS A 172 9.65 8.57 -17.51
CA LYS A 172 10.30 9.45 -18.50
C LYS A 172 10.64 8.69 -19.81
N TYR A 173 9.83 7.70 -20.20
CA TYR A 173 10.09 6.80 -21.33
C TYR A 173 8.96 6.90 -22.37
N PRO A 174 8.75 8.09 -22.97
CA PRO A 174 7.65 8.33 -23.91
C PRO A 174 7.72 7.40 -25.14
N ASP A 175 8.92 6.95 -25.52
CA ASP A 175 9.10 6.12 -26.73
C ASP A 175 8.70 4.65 -26.53
N SER A 176 8.57 4.19 -25.28
CA SER A 176 8.29 2.77 -24.95
C SER A 176 6.87 2.52 -24.43
N CYS A 177 6.10 3.59 -24.19
CA CYS A 177 4.77 3.56 -23.61
C CYS A 177 3.77 4.20 -24.56
N ASP A 178 3.19 3.40 -25.45
CA ASP A 178 2.22 3.87 -26.45
C ASP A 178 0.76 3.67 -26.00
N GLU A 179 -0.17 4.31 -26.73
CA GLU A 179 -1.61 4.17 -26.49
C GLU A 179 -2.10 2.72 -26.61
N ASN A 180 -1.44 1.89 -27.41
CA ASN A 180 -1.85 0.50 -27.61
C ASN A 180 -1.62 -0.34 -26.34
N ILE A 181 -0.60 -0.04 -25.53
CA ILE A 181 -0.43 -0.66 -24.21
C ILE A 181 -1.66 -0.38 -23.32
N VAL A 182 -2.09 0.88 -23.24
CA VAL A 182 -3.26 1.28 -22.44
C VAL A 182 -4.53 0.60 -22.96
N LEU A 183 -4.73 0.60 -24.28
CA LEU A 183 -5.89 -0.04 -24.93
C LEU A 183 -5.95 -1.55 -24.64
N GLN A 184 -4.82 -2.26 -24.73
CA GLN A 184 -4.78 -3.70 -24.45
C GLN A 184 -5.03 -3.99 -22.98
N ALA A 185 -4.39 -3.25 -22.08
CA ALA A 185 -4.56 -3.46 -20.64
C ALA A 185 -6.02 -3.21 -20.21
N THR A 186 -6.61 -2.11 -20.68
CA THR A 186 -7.99 -1.73 -20.34
C THR A 186 -9.03 -2.62 -21.03
N ALA A 187 -8.71 -3.24 -22.17
CA ALA A 187 -9.55 -4.28 -22.75
C ALA A 187 -9.51 -5.60 -21.95
N ASN A 188 -8.37 -5.92 -21.33
CA ASN A 188 -8.18 -7.13 -20.53
C ASN A 188 -8.80 -7.02 -19.13
N ASP A 189 -8.74 -5.83 -18.51
CA ASP A 189 -9.33 -5.57 -17.19
C ASP A 189 -10.16 -4.26 -17.14
N PRO A 190 -11.26 -4.18 -17.93
CA PRO A 190 -12.01 -2.94 -18.13
C PRO A 190 -12.72 -2.42 -16.88
N ASN A 191 -12.94 -3.30 -15.90
CA ASN A 191 -13.76 -3.02 -14.72
C ASN A 191 -12.92 -2.73 -13.46
N ASN A 192 -11.60 -2.61 -13.59
CA ASN A 192 -10.70 -2.40 -12.46
C ASN A 192 -10.29 -0.93 -12.33
N GLY A 193 -10.80 -0.28 -11.28
CA GLY A 193 -10.50 1.12 -10.99
C GLY A 193 -9.04 1.38 -10.69
N ALA A 194 -8.26 0.38 -10.24
CA ALA A 194 -6.83 0.56 -10.00
C ALA A 194 -6.05 0.69 -11.31
N LEU A 195 -6.41 -0.08 -12.34
CA LEU A 195 -5.82 0.06 -13.68
C LEU A 195 -6.13 1.44 -14.26
N TRP A 196 -7.40 1.85 -14.24
CA TRP A 196 -7.81 3.17 -14.71
C TRP A 196 -7.17 4.32 -13.92
N PHE A 197 -6.89 4.11 -12.63
CA PHE A 197 -6.15 5.07 -11.84
C PHE A 197 -4.70 5.22 -12.34
N GLN A 198 -4.02 4.12 -12.69
CA GLN A 198 -2.69 4.18 -13.30
C GLN A 198 -2.72 4.89 -14.66
N VAL A 199 -3.77 4.66 -15.47
CA VAL A 199 -3.98 5.43 -16.72
C VAL A 199 -4.16 6.92 -16.43
N ALA A 200 -4.96 7.29 -15.42
CA ALA A 200 -5.13 8.70 -15.05
C ALA A 200 -3.81 9.35 -14.61
N VAL A 201 -2.94 8.62 -13.90
CA VAL A 201 -1.60 9.10 -13.52
C VAL A 201 -0.71 9.29 -14.75
N LEU A 202 -0.71 8.33 -15.68
CA LEU A 202 0.02 8.43 -16.95
C LEU A 202 -0.41 9.67 -17.76
N GLU A 203 -1.71 9.79 -18.02
CA GLU A 203 -2.30 10.90 -18.79
C GLU A 203 -2.05 12.27 -18.13
N ALA A 204 -2.01 12.31 -16.80
CA ALA A 204 -1.69 13.53 -16.06
C ALA A 204 -0.22 13.94 -16.24
N GLY A 205 0.71 12.97 -16.24
CA GLY A 205 2.12 13.20 -16.53
C GLY A 205 2.36 13.74 -17.95
N GLU A 206 1.52 13.34 -18.90
CA GLU A 206 1.54 13.82 -20.29
C GLU A 206 0.81 15.16 -20.49
N ASN A 207 0.19 15.71 -19.44
CA ASN A 207 -0.68 16.89 -19.51
C ASN A 207 -1.90 16.70 -20.45
N ASN A 208 -2.35 15.47 -20.66
CA ASN A 208 -3.52 15.16 -21.47
C ASN A 208 -4.81 15.29 -20.63
N ILE A 209 -5.33 16.52 -20.54
CA ILE A 209 -6.54 16.84 -19.76
C ILE A 209 -7.73 15.93 -20.10
N THR A 210 -7.96 15.66 -21.39
CA THR A 210 -9.08 14.81 -21.81
C THR A 210 -8.86 13.35 -21.43
N GLY A 211 -7.62 12.85 -21.54
CA GLY A 211 -7.24 11.51 -21.08
C GLY A 211 -7.48 11.33 -19.57
N VAL A 212 -7.02 12.29 -18.77
CA VAL A 212 -7.22 12.27 -17.30
C VAL A 212 -8.70 12.21 -16.94
N ILE A 213 -9.52 13.07 -17.52
CA ILE A 213 -10.98 13.10 -17.23
C ILE A 213 -11.61 11.74 -17.54
N LYS A 214 -11.37 11.20 -18.74
CA LYS A 214 -11.93 9.90 -19.14
C LYS A 214 -11.47 8.78 -18.20
N ALA A 215 -10.19 8.76 -17.84
CA ALA A 215 -9.65 7.75 -16.96
C ALA A 215 -10.26 7.84 -15.54
N LEU A 216 -10.42 9.04 -14.99
CA LEU A 216 -11.08 9.24 -13.70
C LEU A 216 -12.57 8.87 -13.73
N GLU A 217 -13.28 9.13 -14.83
CA GLU A 217 -14.66 8.66 -15.01
C GLU A 217 -14.72 7.12 -14.93
N GLN A 218 -13.75 6.43 -15.53
CA GLN A 218 -13.65 4.97 -15.42
C GLN A 218 -13.28 4.51 -14.00
N VAL A 219 -12.41 5.23 -13.27
CA VAL A 219 -12.13 4.95 -11.86
C VAL A 219 -13.41 4.97 -11.03
N VAL A 220 -14.24 6.01 -11.19
CA VAL A 220 -15.49 6.17 -10.44
C VAL A 220 -16.53 5.13 -10.84
N ALA A 221 -16.62 4.81 -12.13
CA ALA A 221 -17.58 3.83 -12.66
C ALA A 221 -17.20 2.37 -12.35
N ALA A 222 -15.93 2.09 -12.05
CA ALA A 222 -15.44 0.73 -11.87
C ALA A 222 -16.12 0.01 -10.69
N PRO A 223 -16.64 -1.22 -10.89
CA PRO A 223 -17.26 -2.00 -9.83
C PRO A 223 -16.26 -2.56 -8.82
N ASN A 224 -14.97 -2.63 -9.17
CA ASN A 224 -13.91 -3.11 -8.29
C ASN A 224 -12.67 -2.21 -8.35
N TYR A 225 -11.84 -2.31 -7.32
CA TYR A 225 -10.53 -1.65 -7.26
C TYR A 225 -9.50 -2.68 -6.80
N ASN A 226 -8.75 -3.26 -7.74
CA ASN A 226 -7.71 -4.23 -7.46
C ASN A 226 -6.35 -3.74 -7.92
N GLY A 227 -5.56 -3.19 -6.99
CA GLY A 227 -4.17 -2.80 -7.25
C GLY A 227 -3.18 -3.97 -7.25
N TYR A 228 -3.67 -5.20 -7.19
CA TYR A 228 -2.90 -6.45 -7.27
C TYR A 228 -1.78 -6.64 -6.24
N TRP A 229 -1.83 -5.93 -5.10
CA TRP A 229 -0.77 -5.99 -4.10
C TRP A 229 -0.62 -7.39 -3.45
N ALA A 230 -1.75 -8.07 -3.21
CA ALA A 230 -1.70 -9.44 -2.70
C ALA A 230 -1.18 -10.42 -3.76
N ASP A 231 -1.55 -10.21 -5.03
CA ASP A 231 -1.09 -11.01 -6.15
C ASP A 231 0.42 -10.82 -6.38
N SER A 232 0.96 -9.62 -6.19
CA SER A 232 2.42 -9.41 -6.25
C SER A 232 3.17 -10.09 -5.10
N ILE A 233 2.57 -10.23 -3.91
CA ILE A 233 3.15 -11.05 -2.85
C ILE A 233 3.25 -12.52 -3.31
N GLU A 234 2.21 -13.08 -3.93
CA GLU A 234 2.24 -14.46 -4.45
C GLU A 234 3.28 -14.63 -5.57
N VAL A 235 3.40 -13.64 -6.45
CA VAL A 235 4.43 -13.63 -7.50
C VAL A 235 5.82 -13.72 -6.89
N PHE A 236 6.13 -12.89 -5.89
CA PHE A 236 7.44 -12.93 -5.25
C PHE A 236 7.66 -14.20 -4.42
N ASP A 237 6.64 -14.71 -3.70
CA ASP A 237 6.76 -15.95 -2.92
C ASP A 237 7.09 -17.15 -3.83
N HIS A 238 6.35 -17.31 -4.93
CA HIS A 238 6.61 -18.37 -5.92
C HIS A 238 7.95 -18.20 -6.64
N ALA A 239 8.35 -16.96 -6.94
CA ALA A 239 9.65 -16.68 -7.55
C ALA A 239 10.79 -17.08 -6.61
N LEU A 240 10.71 -16.68 -5.34
CA LEU A 240 11.68 -17.02 -4.30
C LEU A 240 11.75 -18.53 -4.03
N GLU A 241 10.60 -19.21 -4.02
CA GLU A 241 10.54 -20.67 -3.90
C GLU A 241 11.27 -21.36 -5.06
N SER A 242 11.02 -20.88 -6.28
CA SER A 242 11.66 -21.41 -7.49
C SER A 242 13.17 -21.13 -7.51
N SER A 243 13.61 -20.03 -6.88
CA SER A 243 15.02 -19.70 -6.62
C SER A 243 15.66 -20.52 -5.49
N GLY A 244 14.89 -21.42 -4.87
CA GLY A 244 15.35 -22.34 -3.84
C GLY A 244 15.44 -21.71 -2.45
N VAL A 245 14.61 -20.70 -2.13
CA VAL A 245 14.32 -20.32 -0.73
C VAL A 245 13.35 -21.36 -0.17
N ARG A 246 13.82 -22.22 0.74
CA ARG A 246 12.98 -23.31 1.29
C ARG A 246 12.28 -22.92 2.58
N HIS A 247 12.86 -22.01 3.35
CA HIS A 247 12.27 -21.58 4.61
C HIS A 247 11.07 -20.65 4.37
N GLU A 248 9.86 -21.19 4.59
CA GLU A 248 8.59 -20.53 4.22
C GLU A 248 8.41 -19.17 4.90
N THR A 249 8.68 -19.06 6.21
CA THR A 249 8.58 -17.81 6.98
C THR A 249 9.42 -16.68 6.37
N TYR A 250 10.71 -16.92 6.11
CA TYR A 250 11.60 -15.92 5.52
C TYR A 250 11.24 -15.61 4.07
N ARG A 251 10.77 -16.62 3.32
CA ARG A 251 10.33 -16.47 1.94
C ARG A 251 9.14 -15.51 1.81
N MET A 252 8.10 -15.76 2.58
CA MET A 252 6.89 -14.93 2.60
C MET A 252 7.20 -13.52 3.11
N MET A 253 8.04 -13.37 4.14
CA MET A 253 8.53 -12.05 4.58
C MET A 253 9.25 -11.29 3.47
N ALA A 254 10.15 -11.95 2.75
CA ALA A 254 10.86 -11.34 1.63
C ALA A 254 9.88 -10.97 0.51
N ALA A 255 8.88 -11.81 0.22
CA ALA A 255 7.84 -11.53 -0.76
C ALA A 255 7.00 -10.29 -0.40
N ILE A 256 6.61 -10.14 0.86
CA ILE A 256 5.96 -8.93 1.38
C ILE A 256 6.86 -7.71 1.17
N GLY A 257 8.15 -7.81 1.52
CA GLY A 257 9.12 -6.72 1.36
C GLY A 257 9.30 -6.29 -0.09
N PHE A 258 9.45 -7.23 -1.02
CA PHE A 258 9.53 -6.93 -2.45
C PHE A 258 8.25 -6.29 -2.98
N SER A 259 7.09 -6.81 -2.59
CA SER A 259 5.78 -6.28 -2.99
C SER A 259 5.56 -4.86 -2.46
N ALA A 260 5.93 -4.60 -1.21
CA ALA A 260 5.83 -3.26 -0.59
C ALA A 260 6.80 -2.24 -1.20
N ALA A 261 7.91 -2.68 -1.78
CA ALA A 261 8.88 -1.82 -2.46
C ALA A 261 8.45 -1.40 -3.87
N LEU A 262 7.35 -1.96 -4.40
CA LEU A 262 6.81 -1.52 -5.69
C LEU A 262 6.24 -0.10 -5.56
N ALA A 263 6.66 0.79 -6.46
CA ALA A 263 6.16 2.16 -6.50
C ALA A 263 4.72 2.21 -7.03
N LEU A 264 3.92 3.17 -6.53
CA LEU A 264 2.53 3.41 -6.96
C LEU A 264 2.41 4.42 -8.12
N GLY A 265 3.52 4.77 -8.77
CA GLY A 265 3.57 5.82 -9.78
C GLY A 265 3.65 7.25 -9.19
N PRO A 266 4.09 8.25 -9.99
CA PRO A 266 4.23 9.64 -9.60
C PRO A 266 2.86 10.33 -9.59
N VAL A 267 2.06 10.09 -8.53
CA VAL A 267 0.72 10.68 -8.39
C VAL A 267 0.69 12.21 -8.32
N GLN A 268 1.84 12.88 -8.22
CA GLN A 268 1.94 14.34 -8.07
C GLN A 268 1.31 15.11 -9.23
N ASP A 269 1.46 14.63 -10.46
CA ASP A 269 0.87 15.29 -11.63
C ASP A 269 -0.66 15.21 -11.62
N LEU A 270 -1.22 14.09 -11.14
CA LEU A 270 -2.66 13.97 -10.94
C LEU A 270 -3.17 14.91 -9.83
N PHE A 271 -2.43 15.04 -8.73
CA PHE A 271 -2.76 16.00 -7.66
C PHE A 271 -2.73 17.44 -8.19
N LYS A 272 -1.71 17.78 -8.98
CA LYS A 272 -1.60 19.08 -9.64
C LYS A 272 -2.79 19.32 -10.57
N PHE A 273 -3.13 18.35 -11.43
CA PHE A 273 -4.29 18.41 -12.30
C PHE A 273 -5.56 18.71 -11.50
N CYS A 274 -5.86 17.91 -10.47
CA CYS A 274 -7.06 18.09 -9.67
C CYS A 274 -7.06 19.46 -8.95
N ARG A 275 -5.93 19.91 -8.41
CA ARG A 275 -5.82 21.24 -7.77
C ARG A 275 -6.13 22.38 -8.75
N GLU A 276 -5.47 22.38 -9.90
CA GLU A 276 -5.50 23.50 -10.85
C GLU A 276 -6.85 23.58 -11.57
N GLN A 277 -7.40 22.44 -11.97
CA GLN A 277 -8.66 22.40 -12.71
C GLN A 277 -9.88 22.66 -11.80
N SER A 278 -9.85 22.23 -10.53
CA SER A 278 -10.99 22.34 -9.62
C SER A 278 -11.43 23.77 -9.31
N VAL A 279 -10.50 24.75 -9.36
CA VAL A 279 -10.82 26.16 -9.08
C VAL A 279 -11.81 26.74 -10.10
N ALA A 280 -11.70 26.32 -11.36
CA ALA A 280 -12.51 26.85 -12.45
C ALA A 280 -13.59 25.88 -12.95
N ARG A 281 -13.48 24.59 -12.64
CA ARG A 281 -14.31 23.51 -13.20
C ARG A 281 -14.91 22.67 -12.08
N ALA A 282 -16.14 23.00 -11.68
CA ALA A 282 -16.87 22.28 -10.64
C ALA A 282 -17.11 20.79 -10.99
N ASP A 283 -17.27 20.48 -12.28
CA ASP A 283 -17.39 19.11 -12.78
C ASP A 283 -16.09 18.31 -12.55
N ILE A 284 -14.92 18.90 -12.81
CA ILE A 284 -13.64 18.26 -12.55
C ILE A 284 -13.37 18.16 -11.05
N ALA A 285 -13.76 19.17 -10.27
CA ALA A 285 -13.66 19.13 -8.81
C ALA A 285 -14.43 17.93 -8.26
N GLN A 286 -15.70 17.75 -8.67
CA GLN A 286 -16.50 16.62 -8.23
C GLN A 286 -15.90 15.29 -8.69
N LEU A 287 -15.42 15.20 -9.94
CA LEU A 287 -14.79 13.99 -10.46
C LEU A 287 -13.55 13.58 -9.65
N CYS A 288 -12.68 14.52 -9.30
CA CYS A 288 -11.51 14.28 -8.45
C CYS A 288 -11.90 13.87 -7.02
N LEU A 289 -12.98 14.45 -6.47
CA LEU A 289 -13.51 14.05 -5.16
C LEU A 289 -14.05 12.61 -5.21
N ASP A 290 -14.84 12.26 -6.22
CA ASP A 290 -15.43 10.93 -6.38
C ASP A 290 -14.37 9.85 -6.63
N ALA A 291 -13.36 10.17 -7.43
CA ALA A 291 -12.21 9.29 -7.63
C ALA A 291 -11.44 9.11 -6.32
N GLY A 292 -11.17 10.19 -5.60
CA GLY A 292 -10.51 10.13 -4.29
C GLY A 292 -11.29 9.31 -3.27
N ALA A 293 -12.62 9.44 -3.24
CA ALA A 293 -13.51 8.65 -2.39
C ALA A 293 -13.49 7.16 -2.78
N THR A 294 -13.43 6.85 -4.08
CA THR A 294 -13.27 5.49 -4.59
C THR A 294 -11.98 4.87 -4.08
N LEU A 295 -10.85 5.58 -4.19
CA LEU A 295 -9.57 5.10 -3.67
C LEU A 295 -9.59 4.91 -2.15
N SER A 296 -10.10 5.89 -1.41
CA SER A 296 -10.10 5.86 0.06
C SER A 296 -11.00 4.78 0.67
N THR A 297 -12.03 4.33 -0.07
CA THR A 297 -13.01 3.36 0.44
C THR A 297 -12.91 1.97 -0.18
N ARG A 298 -12.44 1.86 -1.42
CA ARG A 298 -12.41 0.57 -2.16
C ARG A 298 -11.01 0.01 -2.36
N ALA A 299 -9.96 0.82 -2.27
CA ALA A 299 -8.61 0.30 -2.42
C ALA A 299 -8.25 -0.63 -1.26
N ARG A 300 -7.48 -1.68 -1.55
CA ARG A 300 -7.11 -2.71 -0.56
C ARG A 300 -5.82 -2.41 0.19
N SER A 301 -4.94 -1.58 -0.35
CA SER A 301 -3.74 -1.11 0.36
C SER A 301 -4.05 0.20 1.07
N ALA A 302 -3.58 0.36 2.29
CA ALA A 302 -3.78 1.59 3.04
C ALA A 302 -3.06 2.79 2.41
N VAL A 303 -1.90 2.59 1.76
CA VAL A 303 -1.21 3.67 1.04
C VAL A 303 -2.10 4.25 -0.06
N THR A 304 -2.73 3.41 -0.87
CA THR A 304 -3.67 3.88 -1.90
C THR A 304 -4.91 4.55 -1.31
N GLN A 305 -5.40 4.08 -0.16
CA GLN A 305 -6.48 4.77 0.54
C GLN A 305 -6.04 6.17 1.00
N SER A 306 -4.82 6.29 1.52
CA SER A 306 -4.20 7.56 1.90
C SER A 306 -4.00 8.50 0.71
N ILE A 307 -3.67 7.97 -0.47
CA ILE A 307 -3.65 8.73 -1.73
C ILE A 307 -5.06 9.27 -2.04
N GLY A 308 -6.11 8.46 -1.87
CA GLY A 308 -7.50 8.89 -2.06
C GLY A 308 -7.91 10.04 -1.13
N TYR A 309 -7.54 9.98 0.15
CA TYR A 309 -7.74 11.11 1.07
C TYR A 309 -6.91 12.34 0.69
N GLY A 310 -5.68 12.14 0.24
CA GLY A 310 -4.81 13.20 -0.26
C GLY A 310 -5.42 13.93 -1.46
N LEU A 311 -5.99 13.20 -2.41
CA LEU A 311 -6.64 13.77 -3.59
C LEU A 311 -7.84 14.64 -3.20
N GLN A 312 -8.70 14.14 -2.31
CA GLN A 312 -9.84 14.89 -1.77
C GLN A 312 -9.37 16.15 -1.03
N LYS A 313 -8.37 16.02 -0.14
CA LYS A 313 -7.76 17.16 0.57
C LYS A 313 -7.26 18.23 -0.39
N THR A 314 -6.60 17.84 -1.48
CA THR A 314 -6.10 18.78 -2.49
C THR A 314 -7.22 19.57 -3.16
N VAL A 315 -8.35 18.92 -3.49
CA VAL A 315 -9.51 19.61 -4.06
C VAL A 315 -10.14 20.57 -3.06
N TYR A 316 -10.43 20.12 -1.82
CA TYR A 316 -11.02 20.98 -0.79
C TYR A 316 -10.15 22.20 -0.47
N LYS A 317 -8.83 22.02 -0.40
CA LYS A 317 -7.88 23.13 -0.23
C LYS A 317 -7.97 24.14 -1.38
N ALA A 318 -8.07 23.68 -2.63
CA ALA A 318 -8.20 24.55 -3.79
C ALA A 318 -9.50 25.36 -3.78
N LEU A 319 -10.57 24.79 -3.22
CA LEU A 319 -11.89 25.41 -3.09
C LEU A 319 -12.03 26.29 -1.82
N GLY A 320 -11.03 26.30 -0.94
CA GLY A 320 -11.08 27.01 0.35
C GLY A 320 -11.98 26.36 1.41
N ASP A 321 -12.31 25.08 1.25
CA ASP A 321 -13.13 24.31 2.19
C ASP A 321 -12.26 23.70 3.31
N VAL A 322 -11.98 24.53 4.31
CA VAL A 322 -11.09 24.19 5.44
C VAL A 322 -11.64 23.06 6.30
N GLU A 323 -12.97 22.94 6.41
CA GLU A 323 -13.61 21.90 7.22
C GLU A 323 -13.35 20.51 6.62
N ASN A 324 -13.66 20.34 5.34
CA ASN A 324 -13.45 19.07 4.66
C ASN A 324 -11.96 18.77 4.45
N GLU A 325 -11.11 19.78 4.22
CA GLU A 325 -9.64 19.59 4.21
C GLU A 325 -9.13 18.99 5.53
N THR A 326 -9.61 19.53 6.66
CA THR A 326 -9.23 19.06 8.00
C THR A 326 -9.73 17.63 8.24
N LEU A 327 -10.96 17.33 7.81
CA LEU A 327 -11.52 15.99 7.91
C LEU A 327 -10.70 14.97 7.13
N MET A 328 -10.33 15.27 5.87
CA MET A 328 -9.50 14.37 5.06
C MET A 328 -8.12 14.12 5.68
N THR A 329 -7.53 15.15 6.29
CA THR A 329 -6.26 15.03 7.02
C THR A 329 -6.39 14.09 8.23
N LYS A 330 -7.51 14.20 8.97
CA LYS A 330 -7.79 13.32 10.10
C LYS A 330 -7.98 11.86 9.64
N LEU A 331 -8.81 11.62 8.63
CA LEU A 331 -9.09 10.27 8.12
C LEU A 331 -7.84 9.60 7.55
N SER A 332 -7.01 10.34 6.80
CA SER A 332 -5.71 9.86 6.31
C SER A 332 -4.79 9.43 7.46
N ARG A 333 -4.75 10.20 8.55
CA ARG A 333 -3.96 9.85 9.74
C ARG A 333 -4.52 8.62 10.44
N GLU A 334 -5.82 8.55 10.66
CA GLU A 334 -6.48 7.40 11.32
C GLU A 334 -6.23 6.11 10.52
N ASN A 335 -6.28 6.19 9.19
CA ASN A 335 -5.97 5.08 8.29
C ASN A 335 -4.54 4.55 8.49
N MET A 336 -3.53 5.44 8.50
CA MET A 336 -2.14 5.04 8.71
C MET A 336 -1.90 4.54 10.15
N GLN A 337 -2.51 5.20 11.14
CA GLN A 337 -2.43 4.79 12.54
C GLN A 337 -3.00 3.40 12.79
N ALA A 338 -4.05 3.00 12.06
CA ALA A 338 -4.60 1.65 12.16
C ALA A 338 -3.54 0.58 11.83
N ILE A 339 -2.70 0.81 10.82
CA ILE A 339 -1.59 -0.09 10.48
C ILE A 339 -0.47 0.00 11.51
N GLU A 340 -0.09 1.20 11.93
CA GLU A 340 0.97 1.38 12.93
C GLU A 340 0.61 0.73 14.27
N SER A 341 -0.66 0.78 14.65
CA SER A 341 -1.16 0.23 15.92
C SER A 341 -1.00 -1.29 16.04
N VAL A 342 -0.74 -2.00 14.94
CA VAL A 342 -0.56 -3.46 14.93
C VAL A 342 0.90 -3.88 14.83
N THR A 343 1.85 -2.95 14.99
CA THR A 343 3.30 -3.20 14.84
C THR A 343 3.76 -4.42 15.64
N GLU A 344 3.29 -4.62 16.88
CA GLU A 344 3.68 -5.76 17.69
C GLU A 344 3.12 -7.10 17.16
N ALA A 345 1.88 -7.11 16.69
CA ALA A 345 1.32 -8.30 16.05
C ALA A 345 2.00 -8.61 14.71
N SER A 346 2.34 -7.57 13.94
CA SER A 346 3.17 -7.69 12.73
C SER A 346 4.57 -8.21 13.04
N ASN A 347 5.16 -7.82 14.18
CA ASN A 347 6.44 -8.38 14.62
C ASN A 347 6.30 -9.88 14.95
N LEU A 348 5.22 -10.31 15.62
CA LEU A 348 5.00 -11.74 15.86
C LEU A 348 4.78 -12.54 14.58
N MET A 349 4.13 -11.94 13.57
CA MET A 349 4.01 -12.52 12.25
C MET A 349 5.38 -12.82 11.61
N MET A 350 6.45 -12.07 11.94
CA MET A 350 7.79 -12.35 11.42
C MET A 350 8.36 -13.71 11.89
N PHE A 351 7.84 -14.28 12.98
CA PHE A 351 8.36 -15.51 13.59
C PHE A 351 7.49 -16.74 13.29
N GLY A 352 6.20 -16.56 12.99
CA GLY A 352 5.25 -17.66 12.82
C GLY A 352 4.61 -17.70 11.43
N ILE A 353 4.82 -18.78 10.68
CA ILE A 353 4.23 -18.96 9.35
C ILE A 353 2.70 -19.00 9.38
N ASP A 354 2.09 -19.51 10.46
CA ASP A 354 0.63 -19.57 10.58
C ASP A 354 0.01 -18.17 10.68
N LEU A 355 0.66 -17.25 11.40
CA LEU A 355 0.24 -15.85 11.47
C LEU A 355 0.40 -15.16 10.10
N GLN A 356 1.47 -15.46 9.35
CA GLN A 356 1.66 -14.91 8.00
C GLN A 356 0.58 -15.40 7.05
N LYS A 357 0.31 -16.71 7.03
CA LYS A 357 -0.76 -17.31 6.23
C LYS A 357 -2.13 -16.75 6.61
N TYR A 358 -2.37 -16.57 7.91
CA TYR A 358 -3.60 -15.96 8.40
C TYR A 358 -3.74 -14.52 7.89
N TRP A 359 -2.74 -13.66 8.13
CA TRP A 359 -2.75 -12.26 7.68
C TRP A 359 -2.91 -12.16 6.16
N PHE A 360 -2.15 -12.96 5.40
CA PHE A 360 -2.20 -12.95 3.95
C PHE A 360 -3.57 -13.37 3.41
N LYS A 361 -4.22 -14.36 4.05
CA LYS A 361 -5.61 -14.72 3.75
C LYS A 361 -6.57 -13.56 4.02
N GLN A 362 -6.42 -12.86 5.15
CA GLN A 362 -7.26 -11.69 5.44
C GLN A 362 -7.00 -10.56 4.44
N LEU A 363 -5.75 -10.34 4.03
CA LEU A 363 -5.38 -9.33 3.04
C LEU A 363 -6.11 -9.56 1.72
N LYS A 364 -6.14 -10.80 1.22
CA LYS A 364 -6.84 -11.15 -0.03
C LYS A 364 -8.35 -10.93 0.05
N LEU A 365 -8.94 -11.07 1.23
CA LEU A 365 -10.39 -10.95 1.44
C LEU A 365 -10.83 -9.51 1.70
N PHE A 366 -10.10 -8.79 2.55
CA PHE A 366 -10.56 -7.54 3.15
C PHE A 366 -9.65 -6.34 2.94
N GLY A 367 -8.42 -6.54 2.46
CA GLY A 367 -7.41 -5.49 2.36
C GLY A 367 -6.59 -5.31 3.65
N GLU A 368 -5.57 -4.45 3.56
CA GLU A 368 -4.46 -4.31 4.49
C GLU A 368 -4.89 -3.88 5.89
N VAL A 369 -5.74 -2.85 5.98
CA VAL A 369 -6.18 -2.27 7.25
C VAL A 369 -6.95 -3.30 8.06
N GLU A 370 -7.93 -3.95 7.43
CA GLU A 370 -8.74 -4.97 8.08
C GLU A 370 -7.91 -6.24 8.37
N ALA A 371 -7.00 -6.63 7.47
CA ALA A 371 -6.07 -7.74 7.73
C ALA A 371 -5.18 -7.48 8.95
N SER A 372 -4.72 -6.25 9.11
CA SER A 372 -3.93 -5.78 10.25
C SER A 372 -4.72 -5.87 11.55
N ILE A 373 -5.96 -5.35 11.56
CA ILE A 373 -6.85 -5.43 12.73
C ILE A 373 -7.10 -6.89 13.12
N ARG A 374 -7.44 -7.75 12.14
CA ARG A 374 -7.68 -9.17 12.38
C ARG A 374 -6.45 -9.92 12.85
N LEU A 375 -5.26 -9.55 12.37
CA LEU A 375 -3.99 -10.11 12.86
C LEU A 375 -3.78 -9.76 14.33
N GLN A 376 -4.03 -8.53 14.73
CA GLN A 376 -3.96 -8.12 16.14
C GLN A 376 -4.94 -8.90 17.01
N GLU A 377 -6.19 -9.09 16.56
CA GLU A 377 -7.18 -9.91 17.26
C GLU A 377 -6.74 -11.37 17.41
N GLU A 378 -6.16 -11.95 16.35
CA GLU A 378 -5.69 -13.33 16.36
C GLU A 378 -4.47 -13.51 17.27
N VAL A 379 -3.52 -12.58 17.23
CA VAL A 379 -2.38 -12.55 18.15
C VAL A 379 -2.85 -12.43 19.60
N LEU A 380 -3.84 -11.57 19.88
CA LEU A 380 -4.42 -11.46 21.21
C LEU A 380 -5.07 -12.78 21.66
N ARG A 381 -5.81 -13.45 20.78
CA ARG A 381 -6.42 -14.75 21.05
C ARG A 381 -5.35 -15.79 21.39
N LEU A 382 -4.34 -15.95 20.52
CA LEU A 382 -3.24 -16.89 20.68
C LEU A 382 -2.40 -16.59 21.92
N SER A 383 -2.14 -15.32 22.23
CA SER A 383 -1.38 -14.95 23.42
C SER A 383 -2.03 -15.45 24.70
N ASN A 384 -3.35 -15.62 24.75
CA ASN A 384 -4.07 -16.12 25.92
C ASN A 384 -4.03 -17.65 26.05
N ASP A 385 -3.61 -18.36 25.02
CA ASP A 385 -3.36 -19.79 25.07
C ASP A 385 -2.01 -20.04 25.79
N PRO A 386 -1.98 -20.78 26.91
CA PRO A 386 -0.76 -21.06 27.64
C PRO A 386 0.25 -21.91 26.84
N ASP A 387 -0.21 -22.64 25.82
CA ASP A 387 0.64 -23.49 24.97
C ASP A 387 1.17 -22.75 23.74
N TYR A 388 0.76 -21.49 23.53
CA TYR A 388 1.21 -20.70 22.39
C TYR A 388 2.68 -20.30 22.51
N SER A 389 3.49 -20.73 21.54
CA SER A 389 4.91 -20.45 21.46
C SER A 389 5.28 -19.91 20.07
N PRO A 390 5.17 -18.59 19.83
CA PRO A 390 5.38 -18.00 18.50
C PRO A 390 6.82 -18.05 18.01
N CYS A 391 7.76 -18.38 18.90
CA CYS A 391 9.20 -18.34 18.64
C CYS A 391 9.79 -19.76 18.44
N GLN A 392 9.00 -20.70 17.92
CA GLN A 392 9.48 -22.02 17.52
C GLN A 392 9.80 -21.99 16.03
N THR A 393 11.09 -21.96 15.75
CA THR A 393 11.72 -21.95 14.43
C THR A 393 12.03 -23.36 13.93
#